data_AF-A0A176RSS3-F1
#
_entry.id   AF-A0A176RSS3-F1
#
_cell.length_a   1.000
_cell.length_b   1.000
_cell.length_c   1.000
_cell.angle_alpha   90.00
_cell.angle_beta   90.00
_cell.angle_gamma   90.00
#
_symmetry.space_group_name_H-M   'P 1'
#
loop_
_entity.id
_entity.type
_entity.pdbx_description
1 polymer ?
#
loop_
_entity_poly.entity_id
_entity_poly.type
_entity_poly.pdbx_seq_one_letter_code
_entity_poly.pdbx_strand_id
1 'polypeptide(L)'
;MADLNDGLVAYYPFDGNAQDESGNGNNGTVHGAILTEDRFGNVESAYRFDGTNSFIEVMDTPALRLNNTDFTVSAWVYETERNVSYQDAILTKRSSGSRNGWFYSIGTKN
;
A
#
# COMPACT_ATOMS: atom_id res chain seq x y z
N MET A 1 21.32 6.38 -18.34
CA MET A 1 19.87 6.35 -18.63
C MET A 1 19.22 5.93 -17.33
N ALA A 2 18.34 6.76 -16.75
CA ALA A 2 17.58 6.34 -15.58
C ALA A 2 16.44 5.44 -16.08
N ASP A 3 16.39 4.21 -15.62
CA ASP A 3 15.28 3.28 -15.88
C ASP A 3 14.13 3.60 -14.91
N LEU A 4 12.89 3.21 -15.23
CA LEU A 4 11.75 3.39 -14.31
C LEU A 4 11.94 2.61 -12.99
N ASN A 5 12.88 1.64 -13.00
CA ASN A 5 13.29 0.86 -11.85
C ASN A 5 14.37 1.55 -10.99
N ASP A 6 15.05 2.60 -11.50
CA ASP A 6 16.04 3.33 -10.71
C ASP A 6 15.34 4.08 -9.56
N GLY A 7 15.48 3.55 -8.35
CA GLY A 7 14.85 4.08 -7.14
C GLY A 7 13.48 3.47 -6.80
N LEU A 8 13.01 2.48 -7.57
CA LEU A 8 11.81 1.72 -7.22
C LEU A 8 12.11 0.82 -6.02
N VAL A 9 11.39 1.04 -4.91
CA VAL A 9 11.58 0.28 -3.66
C VAL A 9 10.60 -0.90 -3.56
N ALA A 10 9.38 -0.73 -4.06
CA ALA A 10 8.37 -1.77 -4.06
C ALA A 10 7.32 -1.51 -5.16
N TYR A 11 6.79 -2.58 -5.77
CA TYR A 11 5.73 -2.51 -6.77
C TYR A 11 4.77 -3.69 -6.62
N TYR A 12 3.50 -3.39 -6.37
CA TYR A 12 2.45 -4.40 -6.17
C TYR A 12 1.39 -4.24 -7.27
N PRO A 13 1.48 -4.99 -8.38
CA PRO A 13 0.47 -4.95 -9.43
C PRO A 13 -0.84 -5.63 -9.02
N PHE A 14 -0.80 -6.43 -7.96
CA PHE A 14 -1.92 -7.24 -7.46
C PHE A 14 -2.48 -8.26 -8.46
N ASP A 15 -1.62 -8.81 -9.34
CA ASP A 15 -1.98 -9.86 -10.32
C ASP A 15 -2.05 -11.23 -9.64
N GLY A 16 -3.15 -11.45 -8.91
CA GLY A 16 -3.46 -12.68 -8.17
C GLY A 16 -2.78 -12.82 -6.82
N ASN A 17 -1.92 -11.89 -6.41
CA ASN A 17 -1.18 -11.96 -5.15
C ASN A 17 -0.69 -10.58 -4.66
N ALA A 18 -0.07 -10.52 -3.48
CA ALA A 18 0.54 -9.32 -2.91
C ALA A 18 2.09 -9.33 -2.99
N GLN A 19 2.66 -9.97 -4.01
CA GLN A 19 4.12 -10.03 -4.19
C GLN A 19 4.69 -8.71 -4.70
N ASP A 20 5.94 -8.46 -4.32
CA ASP A 20 6.70 -7.29 -4.79
C ASP A 20 7.40 -7.60 -6.11
N GLU A 21 6.88 -7.05 -7.20
CA GLU A 21 7.41 -7.19 -8.56
C GLU A 21 8.49 -6.14 -8.89
N SER A 22 8.94 -5.35 -7.91
CA SER A 22 10.13 -4.49 -8.10
C SER A 22 11.45 -5.27 -8.11
N GLY A 23 11.42 -6.53 -7.66
CA GLY A 23 12.61 -7.37 -7.49
C GLY A 23 13.36 -7.16 -6.17
N ASN A 24 12.86 -6.31 -5.26
CA ASN A 24 13.49 -6.05 -3.97
C ASN A 24 13.04 -6.99 -2.84
N GLY A 25 12.05 -7.86 -3.09
CA GLY A 25 11.61 -8.89 -2.16
C GLY A 25 10.82 -8.36 -0.97
N ASN A 26 10.23 -7.17 -1.09
CA ASN A 26 9.36 -6.58 -0.06
C ASN A 26 7.93 -7.17 -0.14
N ASN A 27 7.81 -8.50 -0.15
CA ASN A 27 6.55 -9.18 -0.38
C ASN A 27 5.51 -8.90 0.71
N GLY A 28 4.25 -8.71 0.30
CA GLY A 28 3.11 -8.52 1.18
C GLY A 28 2.50 -9.84 1.67
N THR A 29 2.08 -9.87 2.92
CA THR A 29 1.25 -10.91 3.52
C THR A 29 -0.17 -10.40 3.67
N VAL A 30 -1.13 -11.12 3.10
CA VAL A 30 -2.54 -10.70 3.10
C VAL A 30 -3.23 -11.15 4.38
N HIS A 31 -3.89 -10.21 5.07
CA HIS A 31 -4.72 -10.48 6.24
C HIS A 31 -6.15 -10.01 5.94
N GLY A 32 -7.06 -10.95 5.67
CA GLY A 32 -8.49 -10.68 5.49
C GLY A 32 -8.91 -9.96 4.20
N ALA A 33 -8.01 -9.26 3.52
CA ALA A 33 -8.30 -8.65 2.22
C ALA A 33 -8.53 -9.74 1.15
N ILE A 34 -9.45 -9.47 0.22
CA ILE A 34 -9.83 -10.43 -0.83
C ILE A 34 -9.49 -9.88 -2.20
N LEU A 35 -9.09 -10.76 -3.12
CA LEU A 35 -8.89 -10.38 -4.51
C LEU A 35 -10.21 -9.97 -5.16
N THR A 36 -10.15 -8.97 -6.05
CA THR A 36 -11.29 -8.40 -6.77
C THR A 36 -10.86 -7.92 -8.15
N GLU A 37 -11.81 -7.46 -8.95
CA GLU A 37 -11.55 -6.81 -10.23
C GLU A 37 -10.82 -5.47 -10.07
N ASP A 38 -9.89 -5.17 -10.99
CA ASP A 38 -9.25 -3.85 -11.09
C ASP A 38 -10.14 -2.80 -11.79
N ARG A 39 -9.58 -1.61 -12.04
CA ARG A 39 -10.26 -0.50 -12.73
C ARG A 39 -10.65 -0.77 -14.20
N PHE A 40 -10.20 -1.89 -14.77
CA PHE A 40 -10.51 -2.32 -16.13
C PHE A 40 -11.37 -3.60 -16.16
N GLY A 41 -11.78 -4.13 -15.01
CA GLY A 41 -12.54 -5.38 -14.92
C GLY A 41 -11.67 -6.63 -15.02
N ASN A 42 -10.34 -6.51 -14.90
CA ASN A 42 -9.48 -7.69 -14.83
C ASN A 42 -9.65 -8.35 -13.47
N VAL A 43 -10.10 -9.61 -13.48
CA VAL A 43 -10.36 -10.40 -12.27
C VAL A 43 -9.05 -10.64 -11.50
N GLU A 44 -9.13 -10.69 -10.17
CA GLU A 44 -7.98 -10.93 -9.29
C GLU A 44 -6.81 -9.96 -9.50
N SER A 45 -7.07 -8.73 -9.93
CA SER A 45 -6.06 -7.71 -10.25
C SER A 45 -6.06 -6.51 -9.27
N ALA A 46 -6.79 -6.63 -8.15
CA ALA A 46 -6.83 -5.66 -7.06
C ALA A 46 -7.26 -6.34 -5.74
N TYR A 47 -7.09 -5.64 -4.62
CA TYR A 47 -7.59 -6.09 -3.30
C TYR A 47 -8.73 -5.21 -2.80
N ARG A 48 -9.78 -5.87 -2.29
CA ARG A 48 -10.87 -5.24 -1.54
C ARG A 48 -10.62 -5.39 -0.05
N PHE A 49 -10.72 -4.27 0.66
CA PHE A 49 -10.59 -4.16 2.11
C PHE A 49 -11.97 -3.96 2.75
N ASP A 50 -12.19 -4.52 3.94
CA ASP A 50 -13.47 -4.51 4.65
C ASP A 50 -13.67 -3.29 5.57
N GLY A 51 -12.64 -2.44 5.69
CA GLY A 51 -12.66 -1.24 6.53
C GLY A 51 -12.59 -1.53 8.04
N THR A 52 -12.42 -2.78 8.47
CA THR A 52 -12.43 -3.18 9.88
C THR A 52 -11.10 -3.76 10.32
N ASN A 53 -10.65 -4.86 9.70
CA ASN A 53 -9.43 -5.56 10.11
C ASN A 53 -8.65 -6.17 8.94
N SER A 54 -9.06 -5.93 7.70
CA SER A 54 -8.29 -6.35 6.54
C SER A 54 -7.10 -5.42 6.26
N PHE A 55 -5.93 -5.97 6.00
CA PHE A 55 -4.73 -5.23 5.57
C PHE A 55 -3.75 -6.14 4.83
N ILE A 56 -2.76 -5.54 4.17
CA ILE A 56 -1.59 -6.25 3.65
C ILE A 56 -0.39 -5.78 4.46
N GLU A 57 0.32 -6.72 5.08
CA GLU A 57 1.52 -6.45 5.86
C GLU A 57 2.78 -6.67 5.01
N VAL A 58 3.66 -5.69 5.00
CA VAL A 58 5.01 -5.84 4.44
C VAL A 58 5.99 -5.75 5.60
N MET A 59 6.81 -6.78 5.78
CA MET A 59 7.78 -6.84 6.86
C MET A 59 8.82 -5.71 6.72
N ASP A 60 9.25 -5.15 7.86
CA ASP A 60 10.22 -4.06 7.85
C ASP A 60 11.56 -4.52 7.24
N THR A 61 12.04 -3.76 6.25
CA THR A 61 13.36 -3.89 5.67
C THR A 61 14.06 -2.52 5.69
N PRO A 62 15.41 -2.46 5.67
CA PRO A 62 16.12 -1.18 5.58
C PRO A 62 15.70 -0.31 4.40
N ALA A 63 15.34 -0.91 3.26
CA ALA A 63 14.90 -0.19 2.06
C ALA A 63 13.56 0.54 2.26
N LEU A 64 12.70 0.05 3.15
CA LEU A 64 11.40 0.65 3.49
C LEU A 64 11.49 1.70 4.61
N ARG A 65 12.67 1.94 5.16
CA ARG A 65 12.90 2.98 6.18
C ARG A 65 13.16 4.32 5.50
N LEU A 66 12.10 4.90 4.97
CA LEU A 66 12.11 6.15 4.20
C LEU A 66 12.27 7.42 5.07
N ASN A 67 12.87 7.31 6.26
CA ASN A 67 13.15 8.46 7.10
C ASN A 67 14.41 9.19 6.59
N ASN A 68 14.36 10.52 6.53
CA ASN A 68 15.46 11.38 6.05
C ASN A 68 15.83 11.17 4.57
N THR A 69 14.87 10.79 3.73
CA THR A 69 15.03 10.72 2.28
C THR A 69 13.76 11.22 1.59
N ASP A 70 13.89 11.63 0.35
CA ASP A 70 12.76 11.98 -0.50
C ASP A 70 12.20 10.71 -1.14
N PHE A 71 10.88 10.60 -1.21
CA PHE A 71 10.22 9.46 -1.81
C PHE A 71 8.90 9.86 -2.46
N THR A 72 8.44 9.03 -3.38
CA THR A 72 7.12 9.15 -4.01
C THR A 72 6.32 7.88 -3.77
N VAL A 73 5.03 8.04 -3.51
CA VAL A 73 4.06 6.94 -3.44
C VAL A 73 2.96 7.22 -4.46
N SER A 74 2.57 6.19 -5.20
CA SER A 74 1.46 6.26 -6.14
C SER A 74 0.60 5.00 -6.03
N ALA A 75 -0.73 5.17 -6.03
CA ALA A 75 -1.67 4.07 -5.93
C ALA A 75 -2.96 4.40 -6.67
N TRP A 76 -3.64 3.37 -7.18
CA TRP A 76 -5.05 3.45 -7.57
C TRP A 76 -5.90 3.01 -6.39
N VAL A 77 -6.91 3.80 -6.04
CA VAL A 77 -7.80 3.54 -4.90
C VAL A 77 -9.24 3.80 -5.30
N TYR A 78 -10.14 2.90 -4.95
CA TYR A 78 -11.58 3.04 -5.13
C TYR A 78 -12.27 2.90 -3.77
N GLU A 79 -12.79 4.01 -3.24
CA GLU A 79 -13.54 4.02 -1.99
C GLU A 79 -14.98 3.56 -2.25
N THR A 80 -15.37 2.41 -1.69
CA THR A 80 -16.77 1.94 -1.79
C THR A 80 -17.69 2.67 -0.82
N GLU A 81 -17.17 2.96 0.37
CA GLU A 81 -17.83 3.69 1.44
C GLU A 81 -16.77 4.53 2.16
N ARG A 82 -17.16 5.70 2.69
CA ARG A 82 -16.23 6.61 3.36
C ARG A 82 -16.69 6.95 4.76
N ASN A 83 -15.83 6.71 5.75
CA ASN A 83 -16.09 7.13 7.12
C ASN A 83 -15.39 8.47 7.39
N VAL A 84 -16.14 9.56 7.23
CA VAL A 84 -15.63 10.92 7.45
C VAL A 84 -15.20 11.23 8.90
N SER A 85 -15.42 10.32 9.85
CA SER A 85 -15.02 10.50 11.26
C SER A 85 -13.53 10.20 11.49
N TYR A 86 -12.88 9.48 10.57
CA TYR A 86 -11.48 9.08 10.69
C TYR A 86 -10.71 9.34 9.39
N GLN A 87 -9.38 9.30 9.46
CA GLN A 87 -8.54 9.30 8.27
C GLN A 87 -8.49 7.87 7.70
N ASP A 88 -8.87 7.71 6.45
CA ASP A 88 -8.77 6.45 5.72
C ASP A 88 -7.33 6.30 5.18
N ALA A 89 -6.52 5.54 5.93
CA ALA A 89 -5.13 5.28 5.56
C ALA A 89 -5.05 4.24 4.45
N ILE A 90 -4.42 4.61 3.33
CA ILE A 90 -4.09 3.69 2.23
C ILE A 90 -2.81 2.92 2.56
N LEU A 91 -1.80 3.62 3.10
CA LEU A 91 -0.51 3.04 3.46
C LEU A 91 -0.03 3.67 4.76
N THR A 92 0.51 2.84 5.66
CA THR A 92 1.07 3.29 6.93
C THR A 92 2.43 2.65 7.15
N LYS A 93 3.42 3.45 7.55
CA LYS A 93 4.70 2.97 8.05
C LYS A 93 4.93 3.55 9.44
N ARG A 94 5.06 2.69 10.45
CA ARG A 94 5.34 3.10 11.83
C ARG A 94 6.54 2.36 12.40
N SER A 95 7.21 3.01 13.36
CA SER A 95 8.19 2.35 14.22
C SER A 95 7.49 1.46 15.23
N SER A 96 8.03 0.26 15.48
CA SER A 96 7.47 -0.66 16.47
C SER A 96 7.30 0.01 17.84
N GLY A 97 6.15 -0.19 18.48
CA GLY A 97 5.83 0.36 19.80
C GLY A 97 5.68 1.88 19.87
N SER A 98 5.68 2.59 18.73
CA SER A 98 5.55 4.05 18.68
C SER A 98 4.51 4.50 17.65
N ARG A 99 3.98 5.71 17.83
CA ARG A 99 3.17 6.39 16.81
C ARG A 99 4.01 7.14 15.77
N ASN A 100 5.35 7.10 15.90
CA ASN A 100 6.27 7.74 14.98
C ASN A 100 6.27 7.01 13.63
N GLY A 101 6.20 7.76 12.54
CA GLY A 101 6.12 7.23 11.19
C GLY A 101 5.43 8.18 10.24
N TRP A 102 4.97 7.65 9.11
CA TRP A 102 4.20 8.38 8.11
C TRP A 102 3.03 7.53 7.64
N PHE A 103 2.03 8.20 7.08
CA PHE A 103 0.89 7.56 6.44
C PHE A 103 0.51 8.33 5.18
N TYR A 104 -0.03 7.61 4.21
CA TYR A 104 -0.65 8.14 3.01
C TYR A 104 -2.14 7.82 3.10
N SER A 105 -2.99 8.84 3.06
CA SER A 105 -4.43 8.73 3.32
C SER A 105 -5.25 9.61 2.41
N ILE A 106 -6.52 9.24 2.20
CA ILE A 106 -7.50 10.12 1.56
C ILE A 106 -8.26 10.88 2.67
N GLY A 107 -8.00 12.18 2.80
CA GLY A 107 -8.66 13.07 3.77
C GLY A 107 -9.67 14.02 3.11
N THR A 108 -10.59 14.57 3.89
CA THR A 108 -11.34 15.78 3.50
C THR A 108 -10.57 17.00 4.02
N LYS A 109 -10.47 18.06 3.21
CA LYS A 109 -10.12 19.38 3.73
C LYS A 109 -11.28 19.84 4.60
N ASN A 110 -11.04 20.07 5.89
CA ASN A 110 -11.90 20.94 6.68
C ASN A 110 -11.58 22.39 6.33
#